data_AF-A0A178WYN3-F1
#
_entry.id   AF-A0A178WYN3-F1
#
_cell.length_a   1.000
_cell.length_b   1.000
_cell.length_c   1.000
_cell.angle_alpha   90.00
_cell.angle_beta   90.00
_cell.angle_gamma   90.00
#
_symmetry.space_group_name_H-M   'P 1'
#
loop_
_entity.id
_entity.type
_entity.pdbx_description
1 polymer ?
#
loop_
_entity_poly.entity_id
_entity_poly.type
_entity_poly.pdbx_seq_one_letter_code
_entity_poly.pdbx_strand_id
1 'polypeptide(L)'
;MHPYFSQLSVQAANAEHGILTQAWSPIGGIFFYPGYESEGRRSVLDDSTIQEIAALHGKTPAQMTLRWHVQAGRSAIPKSTNPGRIAQNFDVFDFQLTTTTSLGSMRWTRDVVAGRTRT
;
A
#
# COMPACT_ATOMS: atom_id res chain seq x y z
N MET A 1 -1.25 -9.78 -0.74
CA MET A 1 -1.49 -8.94 0.45
C MET A 1 -1.47 -7.49 0.03
N HIS A 2 -2.47 -6.71 0.45
CA HIS A 2 -2.65 -5.28 0.18
C HIS A 2 -3.64 -4.71 1.23
N PRO A 3 -3.97 -3.40 1.25
CA PRO A 3 -4.84 -2.83 2.30
C PRO A 3 -6.18 -3.56 2.51
N TYR A 4 -6.86 -3.97 1.43
CA TYR A 4 -8.11 -4.74 1.51
C TYR A 4 -7.95 -6.25 1.78
N PHE A 5 -6.72 -6.75 1.84
CA PHE A 5 -6.40 -8.14 2.17
C PHE A 5 -5.07 -8.18 2.95
N SER A 6 -5.13 -7.66 4.18
CA SER A 6 -3.95 -7.35 4.99
C SER A 6 -3.33 -8.58 5.67
N GLN A 7 -4.06 -9.68 5.87
CA GLN A 7 -3.53 -10.94 6.41
C GLN A 7 -2.74 -10.80 7.74
N LEU A 8 -3.33 -10.14 8.73
CA LEU A 8 -2.65 -9.81 9.99
C LEU A 8 -2.17 -11.04 10.78
N SER A 9 -2.97 -12.11 10.81
CA SER A 9 -2.59 -13.37 11.48
C SER A 9 -1.36 -14.02 10.84
N VAL A 10 -1.30 -14.02 9.50
CA VAL A 10 -0.14 -14.54 8.75
C VAL A 10 1.10 -13.67 8.98
N GLN A 11 0.94 -12.35 9.03
CA GLN A 11 2.04 -11.44 9.36
C GLN A 11 2.58 -11.70 10.77
N ALA A 12 1.70 -11.89 11.75
CA ALA A 12 2.10 -12.19 13.13
C ALA A 12 2.84 -13.53 13.25
N ALA A 13 2.31 -14.60 12.63
CA ALA A 13 2.96 -15.90 12.60
C ALA A 13 4.33 -15.84 11.91
N ASN A 14 4.44 -15.13 10.78
CA ASN A 14 5.71 -14.92 10.11
C ASN A 14 6.72 -14.20 11.03
N ALA A 15 6.29 -13.15 11.73
CA ALA A 15 7.16 -12.40 12.64
C ALA A 15 7.65 -13.25 13.82
N GLU A 16 6.79 -14.10 14.40
CA GLU A 16 7.14 -15.04 15.47
C GLU A 16 8.25 -16.01 15.04
N HIS A 17 8.27 -16.40 13.77
CA HIS A 17 9.28 -17.29 13.20
C HIS A 17 10.47 -16.58 12.54
N GLY A 18 10.59 -15.26 12.66
CA GLY A 18 11.66 -14.49 11.99
C GLY A 18 11.59 -14.50 10.46
N ILE A 19 10.40 -14.76 9.90
CA ILE A 19 10.13 -14.82 8.46
C ILE A 19 9.72 -13.43 7.98
N LEU A 20 10.44 -12.89 6.99
CA LEU A 20 10.05 -11.64 6.34
C LEU A 20 8.80 -11.85 5.48
N THR A 21 7.77 -11.03 5.70
CA THR A 21 6.58 -11.08 4.85
C THR A 21 6.82 -10.35 3.52
N GLN A 22 6.62 -11.05 2.40
CA GLN A 22 6.61 -10.48 1.05
C GLN A 22 5.19 -10.41 0.49
N ALA A 23 4.79 -9.23 0.04
CA ALA A 23 3.48 -8.97 -0.54
C ALA A 23 3.46 -9.26 -2.04
N TRP A 24 2.80 -10.37 -2.41
CA TRP A 24 2.36 -10.59 -3.79
C TRP A 24 1.08 -9.79 -4.10
N SER A 25 1.00 -9.28 -5.33
CA SER A 25 -0.05 -8.34 -5.78
C SER A 25 -0.25 -7.15 -4.81
N PRO A 26 0.82 -6.40 -4.47
CA PRO A 26 0.81 -5.41 -3.38
C PRO A 26 -0.13 -4.23 -3.63
N ILE A 27 -0.45 -3.95 -4.89
CA ILE A 27 -1.37 -2.88 -5.30
C ILE A 27 -2.75 -3.41 -5.75
N GLY A 28 -3.12 -4.63 -5.35
CA GLY A 28 -4.49 -5.15 -5.48
C GLY A 28 -4.77 -6.09 -6.65
N GLY A 29 -3.75 -6.63 -7.34
CA GLY A 29 -3.87 -7.41 -8.59
C GLY A 29 -5.10 -8.32 -8.75
N ILE A 30 -5.47 -9.12 -7.75
CA ILE A 30 -6.66 -10.00 -7.80
C ILE A 30 -8.00 -9.25 -8.00
N PHE A 31 -8.09 -8.01 -7.53
CA PHE A 31 -9.25 -7.14 -7.72
C PHE A 31 -9.22 -6.34 -9.04
N PHE A 32 -8.13 -6.39 -9.80
CA PHE A 32 -7.97 -5.70 -11.11
C PHE A 32 -7.91 -6.64 -12.32
N TYR A 33 -7.35 -7.85 -12.18
CA TYR A 33 -7.16 -8.74 -13.34
C TYR A 33 -8.47 -9.42 -13.75
N PRO A 34 -8.94 -9.27 -15.00
CA PRO A 34 -10.20 -9.87 -15.45
C PRO A 34 -10.19 -11.40 -15.24
N GLY A 35 -11.30 -11.97 -14.74
CA GLY A 35 -11.48 -13.42 -14.56
C GLY A 35 -11.85 -13.92 -13.16
N TYR A 36 -11.67 -13.13 -12.10
CA TYR A 36 -12.31 -13.35 -10.79
C TYR A 36 -13.63 -12.55 -10.72
N GLU A 37 -14.65 -13.11 -10.06
CA GLU A 37 -16.05 -12.64 -10.00
C GLU A 37 -16.22 -11.11 -10.08
N SER A 38 -17.09 -10.66 -10.98
CA SER A 38 -17.22 -9.26 -11.41
C SER A 38 -17.96 -8.36 -10.42
N GLU A 39 -18.75 -8.92 -9.51
CA GLU A 39 -19.56 -8.14 -8.58
C GLU A 39 -18.75 -7.70 -7.37
N GLY A 40 -18.76 -6.39 -7.08
CA GLY A 40 -18.12 -5.84 -5.87
C GLY A 40 -16.60 -5.70 -5.93
N ARG A 41 -15.96 -5.75 -7.11
CA ARG A 41 -14.52 -5.48 -7.24
C ARG A 41 -14.20 -4.09 -6.71
N ARG A 42 -13.36 -4.03 -5.66
CA ARG A 42 -12.82 -2.78 -5.12
C ARG A 42 -11.32 -2.76 -5.33
N SER A 43 -10.90 -1.73 -6.04
CA SER A 43 -9.52 -1.47 -6.37
C SER A 43 -8.92 -0.58 -5.29
N VAL A 44 -7.74 -0.95 -4.79
CA VAL A 44 -6.98 -0.12 -3.84
C VAL A 44 -6.57 1.22 -4.50
N LEU A 45 -6.43 1.25 -5.83
CA LEU A 45 -6.07 2.46 -6.55
C LEU A 45 -7.26 3.42 -6.72
N ASP A 46 -8.48 2.91 -6.58
CA ASP A 46 -9.73 3.66 -6.68
C ASP A 46 -10.31 4.02 -5.29
N ASP A 47 -9.62 3.68 -4.20
CA ASP A 47 -10.02 4.07 -2.85
C ASP A 47 -9.88 5.58 -2.67
N SER A 48 -10.99 6.27 -2.36
CA SER A 48 -11.02 7.72 -2.21
C SER A 48 -10.04 8.22 -1.13
N THR A 49 -9.87 7.47 -0.05
CA THR A 49 -8.97 7.88 1.04
C THR A 49 -7.51 7.76 0.62
N ILE A 50 -7.17 6.70 -0.12
CA ILE A 50 -5.82 6.54 -0.66
C ILE A 50 -5.52 7.63 -1.69
N GLN A 51 -6.49 7.98 -2.53
CA GLN A 51 -6.35 9.08 -3.49
C GLN A 51 -6.16 10.44 -2.81
N GLU A 52 -6.95 10.74 -1.77
CA GLU A 52 -6.82 11.97 -0.98
C GLU A 52 -5.43 12.07 -0.34
N ILE A 53 -4.95 11.00 0.29
CA ILE A 53 -3.60 10.95 0.89
C ILE A 53 -2.52 11.08 -0.19
N ALA A 54 -2.67 10.39 -1.32
CA ALA A 54 -1.73 10.48 -2.44
C ALA A 54 -1.59 11.92 -2.95
N ALA A 55 -2.72 12.63 -3.09
CA ALA A 55 -2.74 14.02 -3.51
C ALA A 55 -2.02 14.95 -2.51
N LEU A 56 -2.21 14.76 -1.20
CA LEU A 56 -1.52 15.54 -0.16
C LEU A 56 0.01 15.40 -0.23
N HIS A 57 0.49 14.25 -0.68
CA HIS A 57 1.92 13.97 -0.85
C HIS A 57 2.45 14.25 -2.26
N GLY A 58 1.58 14.62 -3.22
CA GLY A 58 1.98 14.78 -4.62
C GLY A 58 2.45 13.49 -5.29
N LYS A 59 1.89 12.34 -4.88
CA LYS A 59 2.27 11.00 -5.34
C LYS A 59 1.02 10.25 -5.83
N THR A 60 1.18 9.01 -6.30
CA THR A 60 0.06 8.18 -6.80
C THR A 60 -0.49 7.23 -5.74
N PRO A 61 -1.72 6.72 -5.90
CA PRO A 61 -2.28 5.68 -5.03
C PRO A 61 -1.41 4.40 -4.97
N ALA A 62 -0.75 4.06 -6.08
CA ALA A 62 0.19 2.94 -6.14
C ALA A 62 1.41 3.20 -5.23
N GLN A 63 2.00 4.40 -5.31
CA GLN A 63 3.10 4.80 -4.45
C GLN A 63 2.69 4.82 -2.97
N MET A 64 1.50 5.30 -2.63
CA MET A 64 0.98 5.26 -1.26
C MET A 64 0.88 3.83 -0.72
N THR A 65 0.31 2.94 -1.52
CA THR A 65 0.15 1.53 -1.13
C THR A 65 1.50 0.83 -0.97
N LEU A 66 2.45 1.10 -1.86
CA LEU A 66 3.80 0.55 -1.78
C LEU A 66 4.59 1.12 -0.58
N ARG A 67 4.47 2.42 -0.31
CA ARG A 67 5.04 3.04 0.89
C ARG A 67 4.49 2.40 2.16
N TRP A 68 3.18 2.15 2.22
CA TRP A 68 2.55 1.45 3.32
C TRP A 68 3.14 0.05 3.56
N HIS A 69 3.55 -0.67 2.52
CA HIS A 69 4.26 -1.93 2.69
C HIS A 69 5.65 -1.74 3.30
N VAL A 70 6.51 -0.96 2.62
CA VAL A 70 7.93 -0.87 2.98
C VAL A 70 8.16 -0.19 4.32
N GLN A 71 7.33 0.80 4.68
CA GLN A 71 7.44 1.50 5.96
C GLN A 71 7.09 0.61 7.15
N ALA A 72 6.26 -0.42 6.94
CA ALA A 72 5.94 -1.41 7.97
C ALA A 72 6.92 -2.60 7.98
N GLY A 73 8.07 -2.49 7.31
CA GLY A 73 9.09 -3.54 7.26
C GLY A 73 8.74 -4.72 6.36
N ARG A 74 7.74 -4.60 5.47
CA ARG A 74 7.39 -5.68 4.52
C ARG A 74 8.14 -5.51 3.20
N SER A 75 8.42 -6.62 2.52
CA SER A 75 8.79 -6.59 1.09
C SER A 75 7.53 -6.52 0.22
N ALA A 76 7.59 -5.82 -0.92
CA ALA A 76 6.51 -5.75 -1.90
C ALA A 76 7.06 -5.90 -3.33
N ILE A 77 6.33 -6.63 -4.18
CA ILE A 77 6.74 -6.94 -5.56
C ILE A 77 5.67 -6.49 -6.58
N PRO A 78 5.55 -5.18 -6.86
CA PRO A 78 4.60 -4.69 -7.86
C PRO A 78 5.04 -5.09 -9.27
N LYS A 79 4.14 -5.69 -10.05
CA LYS A 79 4.40 -6.02 -11.46
C LYS A 79 4.02 -4.86 -12.37
N SER A 80 4.92 -4.52 -13.30
CA SER A 80 4.62 -3.63 -14.43
C SER A 80 5.51 -4.00 -15.62
N THR A 81 5.01 -3.83 -16.83
CA THR A 81 5.80 -3.86 -18.08
C THR A 81 6.03 -2.45 -18.64
N ASN A 82 5.37 -1.43 -18.07
CA ASN A 82 5.52 -0.05 -18.47
C ASN A 82 6.71 0.58 -17.71
N PRO A 83 7.76 1.08 -18.40
CA PRO A 83 8.96 1.64 -17.76
C PRO A 83 8.68 2.80 -16.81
N GLY A 84 7.77 3.71 -17.18
CA GLY A 84 7.39 4.84 -16.33
C GLY A 84 6.72 4.39 -15.03
N ARG A 85 5.86 3.37 -15.08
CA ARG A 85 5.27 2.78 -13.87
C ARG A 85 6.30 2.00 -13.04
N ILE A 86 7.29 1.36 -13.67
CA ILE A 86 8.37 0.68 -12.94
C ILE A 86 9.15 1.71 -12.13
N ALA A 87 9.57 2.82 -12.75
CA ALA A 87 10.25 3.91 -12.06
C ALA A 87 9.38 4.53 -10.97
N GLN A 88 8.10 4.82 -11.27
CA GLN A 88 7.15 5.37 -10.30
C GLN A 88 6.92 4.44 -9.09
N ASN A 89 6.81 3.13 -9.30
CA ASN A 89 6.64 2.15 -8.23
C ASN A 89 7.88 2.07 -7.32
N PHE A 90 9.06 2.41 -7.83
CA PHE A 90 10.30 2.42 -7.06
C PHE A 90 10.50 3.74 -6.28
N ASP A 91 9.90 4.84 -6.76
CA ASP A 91 9.94 6.16 -6.13
C ASP A 91 9.01 6.26 -4.90
N VAL A 92 9.33 5.49 -3.85
CA VAL A 92 8.53 5.38 -2.62
C VAL A 92 9.35 5.56 -1.34
N PHE A 93 10.61 5.97 -1.48
CA PHE A 93 11.55 6.09 -0.36
C PHE A 93 11.80 7.53 0.10
N ASP A 94 11.35 8.52 -0.68
CA ASP A 94 11.56 9.95 -0.45
C ASP A 94 10.45 10.64 0.39
N PHE A 95 9.44 9.89 0.84
CA PHE A 95 8.39 10.38 1.73
C PHE A 95 8.04 9.36 2.82
N GLN A 96 7.32 9.80 3.85
CA GLN A 96 6.83 8.95 4.94
C GLN A 96 5.34 9.15 5.15
N LEU A 97 4.64 8.09 5.55
CA LEU A 97 3.26 8.17 6.03
C LEU A 97 3.29 8.54 7.51
N THR A 98 2.61 9.61 7.90
CA THR A 98 2.55 10.07 9.31
C THR A 98 1.58 9.21 10.11
N THR A 99 1.93 8.97 11.38
CA THR A 99 1.28 7.96 12.21
C THR A 99 0.09 8.55 12.98
N THR A 100 -1.12 8.32 12.47
CA THR A 100 -2.33 8.35 13.32
C THR A 100 -3.13 7.04 13.25
N THR A 101 -2.82 6.13 12.31
CA THR A 101 -3.59 4.89 12.14
C THR A 101 -2.77 3.68 12.57
N SER A 102 -3.15 3.08 13.70
CA SER A 102 -2.67 1.77 14.15
C SER A 102 -2.82 0.72 13.04
N LEU A 103 -1.68 0.16 12.62
CA LEU A 103 -1.48 -0.73 11.46
C LEU A 103 -2.20 -2.10 11.53
N GLY A 104 -3.01 -2.34 12.56
CA GLY A 104 -3.74 -3.59 12.79
C GLY A 104 -5.23 -3.55 12.42
N SER A 105 -5.82 -2.39 12.17
CA SER A 105 -7.17 -2.32 11.60
C SER A 105 -7.29 -1.03 10.81
N MET A 106 -7.05 -1.10 9.50
CA MET A 106 -7.06 0.08 8.64
C MET A 106 -8.50 0.50 8.38
N ARG A 107 -9.12 1.18 9.34
CA ARG A 107 -10.04 2.26 9.01
C ARG A 107 -9.13 3.40 8.57
N TRP A 108 -9.13 3.72 7.29
CA TRP A 108 -8.49 4.94 6.81
C TRP A 108 -9.26 6.12 7.43
N THR A 109 -8.84 6.58 8.60
CA THR A 109 -9.45 7.72 9.27
C THR A 109 -8.69 8.99 8.86
N ARG A 110 -9.45 10.07 8.66
CA ARG A 110 -9.02 11.38 8.13
C ARG A 110 -8.04 12.15 9.03
N ASP A 111 -7.49 11.52 10.06
CA ASP A 111 -6.78 12.24 11.11
C ASP A 111 -5.27 12.34 10.81
N VAL A 112 -4.94 13.50 10.28
CA VAL A 112 -3.67 14.25 10.31
C VAL A 112 -2.51 13.71 9.46
N VAL A 113 -2.43 14.27 8.24
CA VAL A 113 -1.21 14.39 7.43
C VAL A 113 -0.69 15.82 7.57
N ALA A 114 0.38 16.03 8.35
CA ALA A 114 1.19 17.24 8.28
C ALA A 114 2.57 17.01 8.90
N GLY A 115 3.47 16.38 8.14
CA GLY A 115 4.88 16.26 8.47
C GLY A 115 5.74 16.59 7.24
N ARG A 116 5.82 17.87 6.86
CA ARG A 116 6.83 18.33 5.92
C ARG A 116 8.16 18.39 6.65
N THR A 117 9.09 17.48 6.34
CA THR A 117 10.51 17.70 6.64
C THR A 117 11.18 18.20 5.37
N ARG A 118 11.39 19.52 5.30
CA ARG A 118 12.42 20.14 4.47
C ARG A 118 13.70 20.20 5.30
N THR A 119 14.75 19.51 4.88
CA THR A 119 16.12 20.01 4.60
C THR A 119 17.02 18.82 4.31
#